data_AF-A0A2M8PP74-F1
#
_entry.id   AF-A0A2M8PP74-F1
#
_cell.length_a   1.000
_cell.length_b   1.000
_cell.length_c   1.000
_cell.angle_alpha   90.00
_cell.angle_beta   90.00
_cell.angle_gamma   90.00
#
_symmetry.space_group_name_H-M   'P 1'
#
loop_
_entity.id
_entity.type
_entity.pdbx_description
1 polymer ?
#
loop_
_entity_poly.entity_id
_entity_poly.type
_entity_poly.pdbx_seq_one_letter_code
_entity_poly.pdbx_strand_id
1 'polypeptide(L)'
;MQKPKNYQLVVETLSPLHIGTGQTLQKDFDYVVYRGRTYVVDVDRLSDEIFEAGGANLDRLLQGQPAAQLLSDEDYRRDDYFRYVLEGEPRATSKGAEIQTCIKNAWDYPYIPGSSLKGAVRTAILYNIFEREELKIHVDDLGRKPKFAAQRLEEMAFGKDPNHDWLRCLHFSDSEPIEREYLQLLNVNVFAKGKP
;
A
#
# COMPACT_ATOMS: atom_id res chain seq x y z
N MET A 1 11.36 -23.10 -29.91
CA MET A 1 10.88 -22.03 -29.00
C MET A 1 12.09 -21.26 -28.51
N GLN A 2 12.10 -19.94 -28.67
CA GLN A 2 13.16 -19.08 -28.12
C GLN A 2 13.00 -19.05 -26.59
N LYS A 3 14.10 -19.21 -25.84
CA LYS A 3 14.05 -19.09 -24.37
C LYS A 3 13.73 -17.64 -23.99
N PRO A 4 12.92 -17.40 -22.93
CA PRO A 4 12.68 -16.05 -22.44
C PRO A 4 14.01 -15.42 -22.01
N LYS A 5 14.19 -14.15 -22.34
CA LYS A 5 15.35 -13.37 -21.90
C LYS A 5 14.99 -12.69 -20.58
N ASN A 6 15.76 -12.99 -19.54
CA ASN A 6 15.56 -12.41 -18.22
C ASN A 6 16.45 -11.18 -18.07
N TYR A 7 15.93 -10.17 -17.37
CA TYR A 7 16.64 -8.97 -17.00
C TYR A 7 16.47 -8.76 -15.51
N GLN A 8 17.55 -8.37 -14.83
CA GLN A 8 17.49 -7.95 -13.44
C GLN A 8 17.38 -6.43 -13.41
N LEU A 9 16.37 -5.93 -12.69
CA LEU A 9 16.14 -4.51 -12.51
C LEU A 9 16.42 -4.17 -11.05
N VAL A 10 17.15 -3.07 -10.84
CA VAL A 10 17.32 -2.44 -9.54
C VAL A 10 16.54 -1.13 -9.59
N VAL A 11 15.66 -0.94 -8.62
CA VAL A 11 14.79 0.25 -8.52
C VAL A 11 15.18 1.01 -7.26
N GLU A 12 15.42 2.31 -7.42
CA GLU A 12 15.71 3.23 -6.33
C GLU A 12 14.55 4.23 -6.24
N THR A 13 14.01 4.40 -5.04
CA THR A 13 12.96 5.39 -4.77
C THR A 13 13.60 6.76 -4.49
N LEU A 14 13.40 7.73 -5.39
CA LEU A 14 13.89 9.10 -5.22
C LEU A 14 12.99 9.99 -4.36
N SER A 15 11.79 9.50 -4.06
CA SER A 15 10.78 10.13 -3.19
C SER A 15 10.04 9.05 -2.42
N PRO A 16 9.30 9.40 -1.35
CA PRO A 16 8.42 8.45 -0.71
C PRO A 16 7.48 7.78 -1.72
N LEU A 17 7.36 6.45 -1.63
CA LEU A 17 6.54 5.64 -2.51
C LEU A 17 5.44 4.95 -1.68
N HIS A 18 4.18 5.14 -2.09
CA HIS A 18 3.05 4.46 -1.48
C HIS A 18 2.28 3.67 -2.55
N ILE A 19 2.26 2.34 -2.39
CA ILE A 19 1.42 1.43 -3.18
C ILE A 19 0.36 0.87 -2.23
N GLY A 20 -0.86 1.39 -2.33
CA GLY A 20 -1.92 1.08 -1.38
C GLY A 20 -2.50 -0.33 -1.54
N THR A 21 -2.93 -0.92 -0.43
CA THR A 21 -3.70 -2.18 -0.41
C THR A 21 -5.21 -1.96 -0.55
N GLY A 22 -5.68 -0.73 -0.32
CA GLY A 22 -7.08 -0.40 -0.11
C GLY A 22 -7.58 -0.65 1.32
N GLN A 23 -6.70 -1.10 2.23
CA GLN A 23 -6.98 -1.26 3.66
C GLN A 23 -6.40 -0.10 4.48
N THR A 24 -7.04 0.18 5.60
CA THR A 24 -6.62 1.19 6.57
C THR A 24 -6.32 0.57 7.93
N LEU A 25 -5.45 1.21 8.71
CA LEU A 25 -5.28 0.93 10.14
C LEU A 25 -6.08 1.98 10.90
N GLN A 26 -6.91 1.54 11.83
CA GLN A 26 -7.75 2.39 12.65
C GLN A 26 -7.15 2.62 14.03
N LYS A 27 -7.16 3.88 14.47
CA LYS A 27 -6.65 4.28 15.79
C LYS A 27 -7.41 3.55 16.90
N ASP A 28 -6.65 3.07 17.88
CA ASP A 28 -7.11 2.35 19.06
C ASP A 28 -7.71 0.95 18.76
N PHE A 29 -7.61 0.48 17.51
CA PHE A 29 -7.97 -0.89 17.11
C PHE A 29 -6.74 -1.59 16.53
N ASP A 30 -6.21 -1.06 15.43
CA ASP A 30 -5.06 -1.64 14.72
C ASP A 30 -3.74 -0.98 15.12
N TYR A 31 -3.79 0.28 15.59
CA TYR A 31 -2.60 0.99 16.05
C TYR A 31 -2.86 1.87 17.26
N VAL A 32 -1.81 2.11 18.04
CA VAL A 32 -1.78 3.06 19.16
C VAL A 32 -0.60 4.01 19.01
N VAL A 33 -0.71 5.17 19.66
CA VAL A 33 0.34 6.18 19.66
C VAL A 33 0.93 6.27 21.07
N TYR A 34 2.25 6.11 21.17
CA TYR A 34 2.96 6.13 22.44
C TYR A 34 4.31 6.82 22.30
N ARG A 35 4.53 7.88 23.08
CA ARG A 35 5.81 8.63 23.16
C ARG A 35 6.40 9.02 21.79
N GLY A 36 5.60 9.60 20.90
CA GLY A 36 6.11 10.07 19.60
C GLY A 36 6.17 9.02 18.50
N ARG A 37 5.69 7.79 18.77
CA ARG A 37 5.75 6.66 17.85
C ARG A 37 4.38 6.02 17.67
N THR A 38 4.18 5.42 16.49
CA THR A 38 2.95 4.72 16.12
C THR A 38 3.21 3.23 16.10
N TYR A 39 2.55 2.50 16.99
CA TYR A 39 2.70 1.06 17.15
C TYR A 39 1.54 0.35 16.48
N VAL A 40 1.83 -0.48 15.47
CA VAL A 40 0.83 -1.33 14.84
C VAL A 40 0.72 -2.62 15.65
N VAL A 41 -0.44 -2.84 16.25
CA VAL A 41 -0.68 -3.89 17.24
C VAL A 41 -0.87 -5.23 16.57
N ASP A 42 -0.29 -6.28 17.13
CA ASP A 42 -0.68 -7.66 16.87
C ASP A 42 -1.91 -7.98 17.73
N VAL A 43 -3.08 -7.65 17.19
CA VAL A 43 -4.36 -7.73 17.94
C VAL A 43 -4.66 -9.17 18.33
N ASP A 44 -4.34 -10.14 17.48
CA ASP A 44 -4.58 -11.56 17.75
C ASP A 44 -3.70 -12.01 18.92
N ARG A 45 -2.39 -11.76 18.85
CA ARG A 45 -1.45 -12.11 19.92
C ARG A 45 -1.81 -11.46 21.26
N LEU A 46 -2.17 -10.18 21.23
CA LEU A 46 -2.55 -9.44 22.44
C LEU A 46 -3.88 -9.96 23.03
N SER A 47 -4.86 -10.26 22.17
CA SER A 47 -6.16 -10.78 22.61
C SER A 47 -6.02 -12.18 23.23
N ASP A 48 -5.19 -13.03 22.65
CA ASP A 48 -4.89 -14.37 23.18
C ASP A 48 -4.24 -14.27 24.58
N GLU A 49 -3.24 -13.41 24.77
CA GLU A 49 -2.58 -13.25 26.08
C GLU A 49 -3.54 -12.67 27.14
N ILE A 50 -4.42 -11.73 26.76
CA ILE A 50 -5.47 -11.20 27.66
C ILE A 50 -6.46 -12.30 28.04
N PHE A 51 -6.84 -13.16 27.08
CA PHE A 51 -7.75 -14.27 27.33
C PHE A 51 -7.16 -15.30 28.27
N GLU A 52 -5.89 -15.66 28.09
CA GLU A 52 -5.16 -16.59 28.95
C GLU A 52 -4.93 -16.04 30.37
N ALA A 53 -4.60 -14.74 30.49
CA ALA A 53 -4.38 -14.10 31.78
C ALA A 53 -5.68 -13.90 32.58
N GLY A 54 -6.79 -13.67 31.90
CA GLY A 54 -8.10 -13.43 32.50
C GLY A 54 -8.19 -12.10 33.26
N GLY A 55 -9.15 -12.04 34.21
CA GLY A 55 -9.33 -10.87 35.08
C GLY A 55 -9.95 -9.66 34.38
N ALA A 56 -9.68 -8.47 34.93
CA ALA A 56 -10.38 -7.24 34.53
C ALA A 56 -10.18 -6.83 33.07
N ASN A 57 -9.03 -7.16 32.47
CA ASN A 57 -8.78 -6.87 31.05
C ASN A 57 -9.60 -7.79 30.14
N LEU A 58 -9.79 -9.06 30.52
CA LEU A 58 -10.69 -9.97 29.80
C LEU A 58 -12.14 -9.46 29.88
N ASP A 59 -12.61 -9.04 31.06
CA ASP A 59 -13.96 -8.49 31.21
C ASP A 59 -14.19 -7.27 30.29
N ARG A 60 -13.19 -6.38 30.20
CA ARG A 60 -13.23 -5.21 29.31
C ARG A 60 -13.22 -5.59 27.83
N LEU A 61 -12.39 -6.56 27.46
CA LEU A 61 -12.34 -7.08 26.08
C LEU A 61 -13.69 -7.68 25.68
N LEU A 62 -14.31 -8.48 26.54
CA LEU A 62 -15.64 -9.07 26.32
C LEU A 62 -16.77 -8.01 26.28
N GLN A 63 -16.57 -6.86 26.92
CA GLN A 63 -17.47 -5.70 26.84
C GLN A 63 -17.27 -4.88 25.55
N GLY A 64 -16.36 -5.28 24.67
CA GLY A 64 -16.10 -4.63 23.38
C GLY A 64 -15.04 -3.53 23.43
N GLN A 65 -14.26 -3.41 24.51
CA GLN A 65 -13.08 -2.56 24.50
C GLN A 65 -11.99 -3.21 23.64
N PRO A 66 -11.42 -2.52 22.64
CA PRO A 66 -10.35 -3.07 21.81
C PRO A 66 -9.12 -3.45 22.63
N ALA A 67 -8.49 -4.59 22.30
CA ALA A 67 -7.29 -5.08 22.98
C ALA A 67 -6.17 -4.02 23.03
N ALA A 68 -6.00 -3.27 21.93
CA ALA A 68 -5.04 -2.18 21.83
C ALA A 68 -5.21 -1.09 22.92
N GLN A 69 -6.42 -0.87 23.43
CA GLN A 69 -6.70 0.09 24.51
C GLN A 69 -6.43 -0.47 25.91
N LEU A 70 -6.09 -1.75 26.02
CA LEU A 70 -5.81 -2.45 27.28
C LEU A 70 -4.30 -2.54 27.58
N LEU A 71 -3.46 -2.02 26.69
CA LEU A 71 -2.01 -1.91 26.86
C LEU A 71 -1.67 -0.98 28.04
N SER A 72 -0.73 -1.44 28.86
CA SER A 72 -0.06 -0.69 29.92
C SER A 72 1.26 -0.09 29.44
N ASP A 73 1.87 0.79 30.24
CA ASP A 73 3.19 1.37 29.93
C ASP A 73 4.29 0.31 29.80
N GLU A 74 4.18 -0.78 30.56
CA GLU A 74 5.13 -1.90 30.52
C GLU A 74 5.09 -2.67 29.20
N ASP A 75 3.90 -2.77 28.59
CA ASP A 75 3.67 -3.56 27.38
C ASP A 75 4.38 -2.99 26.16
N TYR A 76 4.66 -1.67 26.13
CA TYR A 76 5.42 -1.04 25.05
C TYR A 76 6.90 -1.46 24.99
N ARG A 77 7.37 -2.29 25.93
CA ARG A 77 8.69 -2.94 25.89
C ARG A 77 8.66 -4.35 25.27
N ARG A 78 7.47 -4.88 24.96
CA ARG A 78 7.26 -6.22 24.39
C ARG A 78 7.16 -6.13 22.86
N ASP A 79 8.22 -6.53 22.16
CA ASP A 79 8.22 -6.53 20.70
C ASP A 79 7.19 -7.50 20.10
N ASP A 80 6.79 -8.54 20.83
CA ASP A 80 5.82 -9.54 20.36
C ASP A 80 4.36 -9.04 20.35
N TYR A 81 4.07 -7.89 20.93
CA TYR A 81 2.72 -7.28 20.88
C TYR A 81 2.49 -6.40 19.67
N PHE A 82 3.55 -6.12 18.89
CA PHE A 82 3.50 -5.17 17.80
C PHE A 82 4.03 -5.81 16.53
N ARG A 83 3.27 -5.69 15.45
CA ARG A 83 3.70 -6.15 14.13
C ARG A 83 4.89 -5.32 13.63
N TYR A 84 4.83 -4.01 13.85
CA TYR A 84 5.91 -3.07 13.56
C TYR A 84 5.63 -1.71 14.21
N VAL A 85 6.66 -0.87 14.25
CA VAL A 85 6.61 0.48 14.79
C VAL A 85 6.99 1.48 13.71
N LEU A 86 6.21 2.54 13.56
CA LEU A 86 6.50 3.66 12.68
C LEU A 86 6.95 4.86 13.52
N GLU A 87 8.01 5.53 13.06
CA GLU A 87 8.46 6.77 13.67
C GLU A 87 7.46 7.91 13.39
N GLY A 88 7.17 8.71 14.41
CA GLY A 88 6.21 9.80 14.36
C GLY A 88 4.78 9.38 14.73
N GLU A 89 3.88 10.38 14.70
CA GLU A 89 2.47 10.24 15.05
C GLU A 89 1.57 10.74 13.91
N PRO A 90 0.38 10.14 13.70
CA PRO A 90 -0.55 10.64 12.70
C PRO A 90 -1.06 12.01 13.13
N ARG A 91 -1.19 12.94 12.18
CA ARG A 91 -1.73 14.27 12.48
C ARG A 91 -3.18 14.23 12.94
N ALA A 92 -3.96 13.27 12.45
CA ALA A 92 -5.33 13.03 12.89
C ALA A 92 -5.32 12.25 14.21
N THR A 93 -5.76 12.90 15.29
CA THR A 93 -5.76 12.31 16.64
C THR A 93 -7.14 11.89 17.13
N SER A 94 -8.21 12.20 16.38
CA SER A 94 -9.57 11.83 16.71
C SER A 94 -9.77 10.31 16.77
N LYS A 95 -10.75 9.87 17.56
CA LYS A 95 -11.18 8.46 17.58
C LYS A 95 -11.56 8.03 16.16
N GLY A 96 -11.01 6.90 15.71
CA GLY A 96 -11.21 6.40 14.34
C GLY A 96 -10.36 7.10 13.28
N ALA A 97 -9.29 7.82 13.65
CA ALA A 97 -8.30 8.28 12.68
C ALA A 97 -7.66 7.09 11.95
N GLU A 98 -7.54 7.19 10.63
CA GLU A 98 -7.07 6.11 9.77
C GLU A 98 -5.70 6.39 9.18
N ILE A 99 -4.87 5.34 9.07
CA ILE A 99 -3.62 5.34 8.31
C ILE A 99 -3.81 4.46 7.09
N GLN A 100 -3.57 5.00 5.89
CA GLN A 100 -3.58 4.22 4.66
C GLN A 100 -2.38 3.27 4.62
N THR A 101 -2.63 1.98 4.38
CA THR A 101 -1.55 0.98 4.40
C THR A 101 -0.93 0.78 3.03
N CYS A 102 0.40 0.66 3.01
CA CYS A 102 1.10 0.20 1.82
C CYS A 102 1.12 -1.34 1.77
N ILE A 103 1.27 -1.88 0.56
CA ILE A 103 1.36 -3.31 0.30
C ILE A 103 2.61 -3.91 0.95
N LYS A 104 2.41 -5.09 1.55
CA LYS A 104 3.39 -5.87 2.29
C LYS A 104 3.13 -7.36 2.04
N ASN A 105 4.13 -8.20 2.27
CA ASN A 105 3.93 -9.65 2.28
C ASN A 105 3.27 -10.11 3.60
N ALA A 106 3.07 -11.41 3.76
CA ALA A 106 2.43 -12.00 4.95
C ALA A 106 3.22 -11.76 6.26
N TRP A 107 4.49 -11.37 6.17
CA TRP A 107 5.36 -11.06 7.30
C TRP A 107 5.65 -9.56 7.41
N ASP A 108 4.76 -8.70 6.92
CA ASP A 108 4.86 -7.24 7.01
C ASP A 108 6.06 -6.58 6.30
N TYR A 109 6.77 -7.30 5.43
CA TYR A 109 7.83 -6.68 4.65
C TYR A 109 7.26 -6.00 3.40
N PRO A 110 7.46 -4.69 3.21
CA PRO A 110 7.00 -3.99 2.01
C PRO A 110 7.76 -4.46 0.76
N TYR A 111 7.07 -4.44 -0.37
CA TYR A 111 7.63 -4.79 -1.68
C TYR A 111 6.91 -4.00 -2.78
N ILE A 112 7.47 -3.97 -3.99
CA ILE A 112 6.84 -3.39 -5.17
C ILE A 112 6.21 -4.52 -5.98
N PRO A 113 4.87 -4.54 -6.16
CA PRO A 113 4.23 -5.51 -7.03
C PRO A 113 4.67 -5.34 -8.48
N GLY A 114 4.92 -6.46 -9.16
CA GLY A 114 5.27 -6.48 -10.58
C GLY A 114 4.16 -5.87 -11.44
N SER A 115 2.90 -5.99 -11.00
CA SER A 115 1.76 -5.34 -11.65
C SER A 115 1.81 -3.80 -11.56
N SER A 116 2.22 -3.24 -10.43
CA SER A 116 2.39 -1.79 -10.25
C SER A 116 3.51 -1.25 -11.15
N LEU A 117 4.66 -1.93 -11.16
CA LEU A 117 5.79 -1.55 -12.02
C LEU A 117 5.43 -1.70 -13.51
N LYS A 118 4.77 -2.81 -13.88
CA LYS A 118 4.26 -3.04 -15.24
C LYS A 118 3.27 -1.95 -15.66
N GLY A 119 2.41 -1.50 -14.76
CA GLY A 119 1.47 -0.40 -15.01
C GLY A 119 2.20 0.90 -15.35
N ALA A 120 3.19 1.29 -14.56
CA ALA A 120 4.00 2.50 -14.83
C ALA A 120 4.74 2.41 -16.17
N VAL A 121 5.38 1.28 -16.46
CA VAL A 121 6.06 1.04 -17.74
C VAL A 121 5.08 1.02 -18.91
N ARG A 122 3.91 0.40 -18.76
CA ARG A 122 2.85 0.38 -19.78
C ARG A 122 2.42 1.80 -20.14
N THR A 123 2.21 2.69 -19.16
CA THR A 123 1.87 4.09 -19.42
C THR A 123 2.99 4.82 -20.18
N ALA A 124 4.26 4.60 -19.81
CA ALA A 124 5.39 5.21 -20.51
C ALA A 124 5.51 4.73 -21.98
N ILE A 125 5.29 3.43 -22.22
CA ILE A 125 5.26 2.85 -23.57
C ILE A 125 4.08 3.42 -24.37
N LEU A 126 2.89 3.50 -23.78
CA LEU A 126 1.71 4.06 -24.43
C LEU A 126 1.98 5.50 -24.89
N TYR A 127 2.53 6.32 -23.98
CA TYR A 127 2.91 7.70 -24.29
C TYR A 127 3.91 7.76 -25.46
N ASN A 128 4.94 6.92 -25.43
CA ASN A 128 5.97 6.94 -26.47
C ASN A 128 5.47 6.46 -27.84
N ILE A 129 4.53 5.50 -27.87
CA ILE A 129 3.89 5.07 -29.13
C ILE A 129 3.10 6.23 -29.72
N PHE A 130 2.26 6.90 -28.92
CA PHE A 130 1.45 8.01 -29.40
C PHE A 130 2.29 9.18 -29.89
N GLU A 131 3.40 9.47 -29.19
CA GLU A 131 4.37 10.50 -29.58
C GLU A 131 5.08 10.18 -30.90
N ARG A 132 5.62 8.95 -31.05
CA ARG A 132 6.40 8.56 -32.23
C ARG A 132 5.56 8.36 -33.50
N GLU A 133 4.36 7.81 -33.34
CA GLU A 133 3.44 7.52 -34.44
C GLU A 133 2.54 8.73 -34.78
N GLU A 134 2.78 9.88 -34.16
CA GLU A 134 1.99 11.12 -34.31
C GLU A 134 0.48 10.91 -34.14
N LEU A 135 0.09 9.97 -33.27
CA LEU A 135 -1.30 9.63 -33.04
C LEU A 135 -2.00 10.73 -32.26
N LYS A 136 -3.08 11.26 -32.85
CA LYS A 136 -3.90 12.28 -32.21
C LYS A 136 -4.91 11.62 -31.28
N ILE A 137 -4.97 12.10 -30.04
CA ILE A 137 -6.02 11.72 -29.09
C ILE A 137 -7.22 12.63 -29.34
N HIS A 138 -8.33 12.06 -29.79
CA HIS A 138 -9.60 12.77 -29.86
C HIS A 138 -10.40 12.52 -28.59
N VAL A 139 -11.23 13.48 -28.19
CA VAL A 139 -12.12 13.31 -27.01
C VAL A 139 -13.06 12.12 -27.21
N ASP A 140 -13.46 11.85 -28.45
CA ASP A 140 -14.28 10.70 -28.83
C ASP A 140 -13.57 9.35 -28.64
N ASP A 141 -12.23 9.35 -28.51
CA ASP A 141 -11.47 8.15 -28.19
C ASP A 141 -11.49 7.83 -26.69
N LEU A 142 -11.95 8.76 -25.85
CA LEU A 142 -12.01 8.56 -24.41
C LEU A 142 -13.28 7.84 -23.99
N GLY A 143 -13.12 6.82 -23.14
CA GLY A 143 -14.24 6.12 -22.53
C GLY A 143 -15.07 7.05 -21.62
N ARG A 144 -16.40 6.92 -21.68
CA ARG A 144 -17.34 7.73 -20.86
C ARG A 144 -17.20 7.50 -19.35
N LYS A 145 -16.69 6.33 -18.94
CA LYS A 145 -16.44 5.99 -17.54
C LYS A 145 -15.00 6.41 -17.20
N PRO A 146 -14.77 7.27 -16.19
CA PRO A 146 -13.43 7.73 -15.84
C PRO A 146 -12.42 6.59 -15.65
N LYS A 147 -12.84 5.48 -15.03
CA LYS A 147 -12.02 4.27 -14.81
C LYS A 147 -11.53 3.61 -16.11
N PHE A 148 -12.22 3.81 -17.22
CA PHE A 148 -11.93 3.19 -18.52
C PHE A 148 -11.68 4.24 -19.61
N ALA A 149 -11.34 5.48 -19.22
CA ALA A 149 -11.19 6.58 -20.17
C ALA A 149 -10.11 6.30 -21.23
N ALA A 150 -9.00 5.66 -20.86
CA ALA A 150 -7.91 5.35 -21.77
C ALA A 150 -8.05 4.00 -22.50
N GLN A 151 -9.11 3.22 -22.26
CA GLN A 151 -9.19 1.83 -22.72
C GLN A 151 -9.01 1.70 -24.24
N ARG A 152 -9.69 2.52 -25.03
CA ARG A 152 -9.60 2.49 -26.49
C ARG A 152 -8.20 2.87 -26.99
N LEU A 153 -7.54 3.82 -26.33
CA LEU A 153 -6.16 4.21 -26.63
C LEU A 153 -5.20 3.05 -26.37
N GLU A 154 -5.40 2.35 -25.25
CA GLU A 154 -4.62 1.14 -24.92
C GLU A 154 -4.88 0.01 -25.92
N GLU A 155 -6.12 -0.21 -26.33
CA GLU A 155 -6.48 -1.22 -27.33
C GLU A 155 -5.82 -0.94 -28.69
N MET A 156 -5.74 0.34 -29.09
CA MET A 156 -5.06 0.78 -30.30
C MET A 156 -3.54 0.52 -30.25
N ALA A 157 -2.90 0.74 -29.09
CA ALA A 157 -1.45 0.61 -28.94
C ALA A 157 -0.99 -0.81 -28.65
N PHE A 158 -1.76 -1.57 -27.88
CA PHE A 158 -1.34 -2.86 -27.32
C PHE A 158 -2.04 -4.05 -27.93
N GLY A 159 -3.30 -3.89 -28.33
CA GLY A 159 -4.15 -4.95 -28.85
C GLY A 159 -5.55 -4.93 -28.23
N LYS A 160 -6.54 -5.39 -28.99
CA LYS A 160 -7.98 -5.30 -28.67
C LYS A 160 -8.44 -6.03 -27.39
N ASP A 161 -7.67 -6.99 -26.90
CA ASP A 161 -8.01 -7.80 -25.74
C ASP A 161 -6.75 -8.43 -25.11
N PRO A 162 -6.82 -9.00 -23.89
CA PRO A 162 -5.66 -9.55 -23.19
C PRO A 162 -4.91 -10.68 -23.91
N ASN A 163 -5.52 -11.35 -24.90
CA ASN A 163 -4.86 -12.38 -25.70
C ASN A 163 -4.09 -11.79 -26.88
N HIS A 164 -4.46 -10.59 -27.33
CA HIS A 164 -3.80 -9.86 -28.41
C HIS A 164 -2.87 -8.75 -27.88
N ASP A 165 -2.89 -8.49 -26.57
CA ASP A 165 -2.00 -7.53 -25.93
C ASP A 165 -0.54 -8.01 -25.97
N TRP A 166 0.30 -7.34 -26.76
CA TRP A 166 1.70 -7.76 -26.92
C TRP A 166 2.55 -7.56 -25.65
N LEU A 167 2.12 -6.71 -24.70
CA LEU A 167 2.75 -6.62 -23.38
C LEU A 167 2.52 -7.87 -22.52
N ARG A 168 1.72 -8.85 -22.98
CA ARG A 168 1.73 -10.20 -22.44
C ARG A 168 3.10 -10.86 -22.54
N CYS A 169 3.94 -10.50 -23.52
CA CYS A 169 5.30 -11.02 -23.64
C CYS A 169 6.27 -10.40 -22.60
N LEU A 170 5.87 -9.34 -21.91
CA LEU A 170 6.67 -8.65 -20.89
C LEU A 170 6.16 -9.00 -19.48
N HIS A 171 6.95 -9.78 -18.76
CA HIS A 171 6.62 -10.25 -17.42
C HIS A 171 7.48 -9.52 -16.38
N PHE A 172 6.80 -8.90 -15.41
CA PHE A 172 7.44 -8.32 -14.23
C PHE A 172 7.14 -9.22 -13.04
N SER A 173 8.18 -9.67 -12.35
CA SER A 173 8.03 -10.25 -11.02
C SER A 173 7.80 -9.15 -9.99
N ASP A 174 7.27 -9.54 -8.84
CA ASP A 174 7.34 -8.70 -7.65
C ASP A 174 8.81 -8.46 -7.27
N SER A 175 9.08 -7.34 -6.61
CA SER A 175 10.40 -7.08 -6.05
C SER A 175 10.68 -8.03 -4.88
N GLU A 176 11.96 -8.21 -4.57
CA GLU A 176 12.32 -8.70 -3.24
C GLU A 176 11.75 -7.75 -2.17
N PRO A 177 11.26 -8.28 -1.05
CA PRO A 177 10.82 -7.45 0.06
C PRO A 177 12.01 -6.70 0.67
N ILE A 178 11.73 -5.51 1.21
CA ILE A 178 12.71 -4.74 1.99
C ILE A 178 12.32 -4.73 3.46
N GLU A 179 13.27 -4.34 4.31
CA GLU A 179 13.08 -4.33 5.75
C GLU A 179 12.03 -3.30 6.21
N ARG A 180 11.44 -3.55 7.39
CA ARG A 180 10.30 -2.76 7.90
C ARG A 180 10.70 -1.34 8.30
N GLU A 181 11.97 -1.10 8.59
CA GLU A 181 12.50 0.22 8.97
C GLU A 181 12.43 1.24 7.83
N TYR A 182 12.25 0.78 6.58
CA TYR A 182 12.00 1.65 5.44
C TYR A 182 10.54 2.12 5.35
N LEU A 183 9.63 1.58 6.16
CA LEU A 183 8.28 2.10 6.27
C LEU A 183 8.28 3.44 6.98
N GLN A 184 7.53 4.39 6.43
CA GLN A 184 7.44 5.74 6.95
C GLN A 184 5.98 6.14 7.12
N LEU A 185 5.69 6.85 8.21
CA LEU A 185 4.42 7.52 8.41
C LEU A 185 4.51 8.95 7.85
N LEU A 186 3.70 9.24 6.84
CA LEU A 186 3.72 10.52 6.14
C LEU A 186 2.33 11.16 6.12
N ASN A 187 2.28 12.46 6.40
CA ASN A 187 1.07 13.25 6.23
C ASN A 187 1.00 13.76 4.79
N VAL A 188 -0.08 13.42 4.09
CA VAL A 188 -0.30 13.83 2.70
C VAL A 188 -1.20 15.07 2.66
N ASN A 189 -0.71 16.15 2.06
CA ASN A 189 -1.52 17.33 1.77
C ASN A 189 -1.86 17.35 0.28
N VAL A 190 -3.15 17.44 -0.04
CA VAL A 190 -3.62 17.51 -1.43
C VAL A 190 -3.88 18.96 -1.80
N PHE A 191 -3.08 19.49 -2.72
CA PHE A 191 -3.27 20.83 -3.27
C PHE A 191 -4.10 20.72 -4.55
N ALA A 192 -5.42 20.95 -4.45
CA ALA A 192 -6.24 21.17 -5.64
C ALA A 192 -5.89 22.56 -6.19
N LYS A 193 -5.53 22.66 -7.48
CA LYS A 193 -5.13 23.89 -8.19
C LYS A 193 -5.58 25.20 -7.52
N GLY A 194 -4.64 25.96 -6.94
CA GLY A 194 -4.88 27.31 -6.43
C GLY A 194 -4.13 27.68 -5.14
N LYS A 195 -2.81 27.91 -5.28
CA LYS A 195 -1.81 28.36 -4.27
C LYS A 195 -1.39 27.36 -3.17
N PRO A 196 -0.08 27.26 -2.88
CA PRO A 196 0.46 26.58 -1.70
C PRO A 196 0.12 27.32 -0.40
#